data_AF-A0A812H003-F1
#
_entry.id   AF-A0A812H003-F1
#
_cell.length_a   1.000
_cell.length_b   1.000
_cell.length_c   1.000
_cell.angle_alpha   90.00
_cell.angle_beta   90.00
_cell.angle_gamma   90.00
#
_symmetry.space_group_name_H-M   'P 1'
#
loop_
_entity.id
_entity.type
_entity.pdbx_description
1 polymer ?
#
loop_
_entity_poly.entity_id
_entity_poly.type
_entity_poly.pdbx_seq_one_letter_code
_entity_poly.pdbx_strand_id
1 'polypeptide(L)'
;MAKKYATGDFLAIAGTLVSVMTVIIGLIYAAAKPPSFEWKWSDCPWSNPDEYTLWVDCNNKWQTSWGMTALPNYTALIIGIIGVAMYQPQTLEVVGFPRNMLQYGIWLIVQGFVGDFGYCGKLGVVTGYVSCILGVICIVASAFDIKSTRMRNIEKDRCSIRTGGMNGLSF
;
A
#
# COMPACT_ATOMS: atom_id res chain seq x y z
N MET A 1 -24.18 11.43 13.80
CA MET A 1 -23.14 10.37 13.93
C MET A 1 -23.02 9.48 12.70
N ALA A 2 -24.11 9.00 12.08
CA ALA A 2 -24.06 8.12 10.89
C ALA A 2 -23.16 8.60 9.73
N LYS A 3 -23.15 9.91 9.42
CA LYS A 3 -22.34 10.48 8.33
C LYS A 3 -20.82 10.35 8.53
N LYS A 4 -20.32 10.35 9.77
CA LYS A 4 -18.87 10.23 10.05
C LYS A 4 -18.35 8.84 9.69
N TYR A 5 -19.15 7.80 9.94
CA TYR A 5 -18.76 6.41 9.66
C TYR A 5 -18.75 6.10 8.17
N ALA A 6 -19.75 6.60 7.43
CA ALA A 6 -19.79 6.49 5.97
C ALA A 6 -18.53 7.09 5.32
N THR A 7 -18.01 8.19 5.88
CA THR A 7 -16.78 8.83 5.39
C THR A 7 -15.55 7.94 5.62
N GLY A 8 -15.41 7.36 6.83
CA GLY A 8 -14.31 6.45 7.14
C GLY A 8 -14.34 5.16 6.30
N ASP A 9 -15.54 4.63 6.04
CA ASP A 9 -15.72 3.44 5.19
C ASP A 9 -15.39 3.76 3.72
N PHE A 10 -15.79 4.93 3.22
CA PHE A 10 -15.42 5.39 1.88
C PHE A 10 -13.89 5.51 1.72
N LEU A 11 -13.19 6.11 2.69
CA LEU A 11 -11.73 6.22 2.66
C LEU A 11 -11.04 4.85 2.67
N ALA A 12 -11.54 3.90 3.45
CA ALA A 12 -11.02 2.54 3.48
C ALA A 12 -11.22 1.83 2.12
N ILE A 13 -12.38 1.98 1.49
CA ILE A 13 -12.66 1.39 0.18
C ILE A 13 -11.78 2.05 -0.89
N ALA A 14 -11.68 3.38 -0.89
CA ALA A 14 -10.85 4.12 -1.85
C ALA A 14 -9.37 3.72 -1.75
N GLY A 15 -8.81 3.65 -0.54
CA GLY A 15 -7.44 3.19 -0.34
C GLY A 15 -7.24 1.73 -0.78
N THR A 16 -8.25 0.88 -0.62
CA THR A 16 -8.18 -0.52 -1.07
C THR A 16 -8.18 -0.63 -2.59
N LEU A 17 -9.01 0.17 -3.27
CA LEU A 17 -9.01 0.23 -4.74
C LEU A 17 -7.64 0.66 -5.28
N VAL A 18 -6.99 1.59 -4.60
CA VAL A 18 -5.64 2.03 -4.95
C VAL A 18 -4.63 0.90 -4.75
N SER A 19 -4.70 0.15 -3.64
CA SER A 19 -3.89 -1.05 -3.45
C SER A 19 -4.13 -2.13 -4.50
N VAL A 20 -5.37 -2.32 -4.96
CA VAL A 20 -5.67 -3.21 -6.09
C VAL A 20 -5.00 -2.71 -7.37
N MET A 21 -5.01 -1.39 -7.64
CA MET A 21 -4.29 -0.83 -8.77
C MET A 21 -2.77 -1.04 -8.66
N THR A 22 -2.19 -0.90 -7.46
CA THR A 22 -0.78 -1.23 -7.21
C THR A 22 -0.48 -2.70 -7.47
N VAL A 23 -1.39 -3.62 -7.12
CA VAL A 23 -1.26 -5.05 -7.49
C VAL A 23 -1.25 -5.23 -9.01
N ILE A 24 -2.16 -4.57 -9.73
CA ILE A 24 -2.22 -4.64 -11.19
C ILE A 24 -0.93 -4.10 -11.82
N ILE A 25 -0.42 -2.97 -11.32
CA ILE A 25 0.88 -2.41 -11.71
C ILE A 25 2.00 -3.42 -11.47
N GLY A 26 2.04 -4.03 -10.29
CA GLY A 26 3.02 -5.05 -9.94
C GLY A 26 2.96 -6.28 -10.84
N LEU A 27 1.75 -6.75 -11.19
CA LEU A 27 1.55 -7.87 -12.11
C LEU A 27 2.02 -7.53 -13.54
N ILE A 28 1.65 -6.35 -14.05
CA ILE A 28 2.08 -5.88 -15.38
C ILE A 28 3.60 -5.77 -15.42
N TYR A 29 4.21 -5.17 -14.39
CA TYR A 29 5.65 -5.00 -14.31
C TYR A 29 6.38 -6.35 -14.22
N ALA A 30 5.91 -7.26 -13.37
CA ALA A 30 6.49 -8.60 -13.23
C ALA A 30 6.34 -9.45 -14.49
N ALA A 31 5.22 -9.32 -15.23
CA ALA A 31 5.01 -10.02 -16.49
C ALA A 31 5.87 -9.42 -17.63
N ALA A 32 6.03 -8.09 -17.68
CA ALA A 32 6.85 -7.42 -18.68
C ALA A 32 8.36 -7.61 -18.45
N LYS A 33 8.79 -7.74 -17.19
CA LYS A 33 10.17 -8.02 -16.79
C LYS A 33 10.21 -9.32 -15.99
N PRO A 34 10.04 -10.49 -16.63
CA PRO A 34 10.17 -11.76 -15.94
C PRO A 34 11.55 -11.80 -15.26
N PRO A 35 11.66 -12.34 -14.04
CA PRO A 35 12.92 -12.36 -13.32
C PRO A 35 13.92 -13.24 -14.09
N SER A 36 14.80 -12.61 -14.88
CA SER A 36 16.03 -13.26 -15.27
C SER A 36 16.89 -13.29 -14.00
N PHE A 37 16.98 -14.45 -13.36
CA PHE A 37 17.94 -14.68 -12.27
C PHE A 37 19.41 -14.61 -12.74
N GLU A 38 19.62 -14.40 -14.04
CA GLU A 38 20.91 -13.99 -14.60
C GLU A 38 21.23 -12.57 -14.15
N TRP A 39 22.18 -12.45 -13.22
CA TRP A 39 22.84 -11.21 -12.87
C TRP A 39 23.53 -10.61 -14.11
N LYS A 40 22.83 -9.77 -14.87
CA LYS A 40 23.37 -9.06 -16.03
C LYS A 40 24.26 -7.89 -15.60
N TRP A 41 25.47 -8.20 -15.12
CA TRP A 41 26.52 -7.20 -14.89
C TRP A 41 27.20 -6.73 -16.19
N SER A 42 27.04 -7.47 -17.30
CA SER A 42 27.79 -7.25 -18.55
C SER A 42 27.05 -6.46 -19.65
N ASP A 43 25.73 -6.33 -19.57
CA ASP A 43 24.91 -5.91 -20.74
C ASP A 43 24.36 -4.47 -20.64
N CYS A 44 24.92 -3.61 -19.79
CA CYS A 44 24.57 -2.19 -19.73
C CYS A 44 25.70 -1.30 -20.29
N PRO A 45 25.92 -1.23 -21.62
CA PRO A 45 26.68 -0.13 -22.20
C PRO A 45 25.87 1.17 -22.06
N TRP A 46 26.51 2.22 -21.56
CA TRP A 46 25.92 3.54 -21.28
C TRP A 46 25.46 4.32 -22.53
N SER A 47 25.49 3.70 -23.72
CA SER A 47 25.55 4.44 -24.98
C SER A 47 24.36 4.28 -25.93
N ASN A 48 23.39 3.38 -25.73
CA ASN A 48 22.20 3.30 -26.60
C ASN A 48 20.99 2.66 -25.88
N PRO A 49 20.02 3.45 -25.38
CA PRO A 49 18.83 2.98 -24.68
C PRO A 49 17.53 2.89 -25.52
N ASP A 50 17.60 3.01 -26.84
CA ASP A 50 16.41 3.35 -27.65
C ASP A 50 15.84 2.13 -28.40
N GLU A 51 14.71 1.60 -27.94
CA GLU A 51 13.45 1.54 -28.74
C GLU A 51 12.33 0.71 -28.07
N TYR A 52 12.63 -0.29 -27.23
CA TYR A 52 11.59 -1.17 -26.66
C TYR A 52 11.33 -1.02 -25.14
N THR A 53 12.17 -0.32 -24.41
CA THR A 53 12.09 -0.17 -22.94
C THR A 53 11.46 1.15 -22.46
N LEU A 54 11.24 2.11 -23.36
CA LEU A 54 10.88 3.49 -23.02
C LEU A 54 9.58 3.61 -22.20
N TRP A 55 8.59 2.76 -22.46
CA TRP A 55 7.31 2.81 -21.73
C TRP A 55 7.40 2.24 -20.31
N VAL A 56 8.30 1.29 -20.08
CA VAL A 56 8.44 0.61 -18.77
C VAL A 56 9.52 1.28 -17.91
N ASP A 57 10.54 1.89 -18.51
CA ASP A 57 11.68 2.54 -17.82
C ASP A 57 11.67 4.08 -17.82
N CYS A 58 10.54 4.71 -18.18
CA CYS A 58 10.37 6.17 -18.03
C CYS A 58 10.71 6.68 -16.61
N ASN A 59 10.58 5.82 -15.59
CA ASN A 59 10.85 6.16 -14.18
C ASN A 59 12.23 5.70 -13.68
N ASN A 60 13.15 5.27 -14.54
CA ASN A 60 14.49 4.84 -14.09
C ASN A 60 15.24 5.96 -13.35
N LYS A 61 15.12 7.22 -13.81
CA LYS A 61 15.68 8.38 -13.09
C LYS A 61 15.09 8.53 -11.68
N TRP A 62 13.77 8.31 -11.54
CA TRP A 62 13.10 8.32 -10.24
C TRP A 62 13.62 7.19 -9.36
N GLN A 63 13.62 5.95 -9.86
CA GLN A 63 14.12 4.79 -9.13
C GLN A 63 15.57 4.98 -8.67
N THR A 64 16.44 5.50 -9.54
CA THR A 64 17.85 5.73 -9.23
C THR A 64 18.02 6.83 -8.18
N SER A 65 17.25 7.93 -8.28
CA SER A 65 17.35 9.05 -7.35
C SER A 65 16.92 8.68 -5.92
N TRP A 66 16.00 7.72 -5.79
CA TRP A 66 15.47 7.25 -4.50
C TRP A 66 16.06 5.90 -4.05
N GLY A 67 17.08 5.38 -4.76
CA GLY A 67 17.70 4.08 -4.44
C GLY A 67 16.77 2.87 -4.61
N MET A 68 15.65 3.02 -5.32
CA MET A 68 14.67 1.96 -5.56
C MET A 68 15.14 0.96 -6.62
N THR A 69 16.22 1.24 -7.35
CA THR A 69 16.84 0.29 -8.29
C THR A 69 17.35 -0.99 -7.60
N ALA A 70 17.64 -0.91 -6.30
CA ALA A 70 18.01 -2.07 -5.49
C ALA A 70 16.81 -2.95 -5.07
N LEU A 71 15.57 -2.46 -5.27
CA LEU A 71 14.37 -3.19 -4.87
C LEU A 71 14.00 -4.24 -5.92
N PRO A 72 13.54 -5.44 -5.50
CA PRO A 72 13.12 -6.48 -6.42
C PRO A 72 11.95 -6.06 -7.32
N ASN A 73 11.86 -6.65 -8.52
CA ASN A 73 10.78 -6.37 -9.48
C ASN A 73 9.36 -6.66 -8.95
N TYR A 74 9.25 -7.54 -7.95
CA TYR A 74 7.97 -7.90 -7.31
C TYR A 74 7.60 -6.98 -6.14
N THR A 75 8.37 -5.93 -5.85
CA THR A 75 8.11 -5.04 -4.71
C THR A 75 6.74 -4.38 -4.80
N ALA A 76 6.40 -3.81 -5.97
CA ALA A 76 5.07 -3.24 -6.20
C ALA A 76 3.95 -4.25 -5.96
N LEU A 77 4.14 -5.50 -6.42
CA LEU A 77 3.17 -6.58 -6.23
C LEU A 77 2.99 -6.92 -4.74
N ILE A 78 4.08 -7.11 -4.01
CA ILE A 78 4.04 -7.44 -2.58
C ILE A 78 3.39 -6.29 -1.79
N ILE A 79 3.79 -5.05 -2.04
CA ILE A 79 3.23 -3.88 -1.36
C ILE A 79 1.73 -3.75 -1.67
N GLY A 80 1.32 -3.93 -2.92
CA GLY A 80 -0.09 -3.94 -3.29
C GLY A 80 -0.89 -5.02 -2.57
N ILE A 81 -0.37 -6.26 -2.50
CA ILE A 81 -1.03 -7.37 -1.81
C ILE A 81 -1.18 -7.07 -0.32
N ILE A 82 -0.13 -6.54 0.33
CA ILE A 82 -0.19 -6.13 1.73
C ILE A 82 -1.25 -5.02 1.90
N GLY A 83 -1.26 -4.02 1.01
CA GLY A 83 -2.24 -2.93 1.03
C GLY A 83 -3.68 -3.41 0.86
N VAL A 84 -3.93 -4.44 0.04
CA VAL A 84 -5.25 -5.08 -0.09
C VAL A 84 -5.59 -5.88 1.17
N ALA A 85 -4.63 -6.64 1.71
CA ALA A 85 -4.81 -7.41 2.93
C ALA A 85 -5.09 -6.50 4.15
N MET A 86 -4.56 -5.27 4.17
CA MET A 86 -4.88 -4.25 5.19
C MET A 86 -6.34 -3.82 5.20
N TYR A 87 -7.07 -4.04 4.09
CA TYR A 87 -8.52 -3.91 4.15
C TYR A 87 -9.09 -4.90 5.14
N GLN A 88 -8.56 -6.12 5.31
CA GLN A 88 -9.03 -7.08 6.31
C GLN A 88 -8.13 -7.08 7.55
N PRO A 89 -8.43 -6.25 8.57
CA PRO A 89 -7.56 -6.10 9.74
C PRO A 89 -7.39 -7.40 10.53
N GLN A 90 -8.38 -8.30 10.50
CA GLN A 90 -8.33 -9.63 11.13
C GLN A 90 -7.16 -10.47 10.61
N THR A 91 -6.81 -10.34 9.32
CA THR A 91 -5.80 -11.16 8.66
C THR A 91 -4.37 -10.74 9.02
N LEU A 92 -4.19 -9.48 9.46
CA LEU A 92 -2.87 -8.89 9.72
C LEU A 92 -2.68 -8.46 11.19
N GLU A 93 -3.57 -8.84 12.11
CA GLU A 93 -3.45 -8.47 13.53
C GLU A 93 -2.15 -8.96 14.17
N VAL A 94 -1.65 -10.13 13.74
CA VAL A 94 -0.42 -10.75 14.24
C VAL A 94 0.81 -9.90 13.91
N VAL A 95 0.78 -9.18 12.78
CA VAL A 95 1.92 -8.39 12.27
C VAL A 95 1.85 -6.93 12.78
N GLY A 96 0.86 -6.58 13.59
CA GLY A 96 0.71 -5.22 14.12
C GLY A 96 0.24 -4.18 13.11
N PHE A 97 -0.32 -4.63 11.99
CA PHE A 97 -0.78 -3.80 10.87
C PHE A 97 -2.15 -3.12 11.15
N PRO A 98 -2.53 -2.12 10.33
CA PRO A 98 -2.92 -0.80 10.78
C PRO A 98 -4.18 -0.82 11.64
N ARG A 99 -4.02 -0.43 12.91
CA ARG A 99 -5.13 -0.36 13.88
C ARG A 99 -5.94 0.92 13.74
N ASN A 100 -5.34 1.95 13.15
CA ASN A 100 -5.88 3.31 13.08
C ASN A 100 -5.79 3.87 11.65
N MET A 101 -6.66 4.82 11.32
CA MET A 101 -6.60 5.56 10.04
C MET A 101 -5.27 6.27 9.81
N LEU A 102 -4.58 6.68 10.87
CA LEU A 102 -3.23 7.24 10.79
C LEU A 102 -2.23 6.26 10.15
N GLN A 103 -2.20 5.02 10.65
CA GLN A 103 -1.29 3.99 10.15
C GLN A 103 -1.64 3.60 8.70
N TYR A 104 -2.94 3.57 8.39
CA TYR A 104 -3.41 3.34 7.03
C TYR A 104 -3.01 4.48 6.07
N GLY A 105 -3.11 5.74 6.51
CA GLY A 105 -2.67 6.89 5.73
C GLY A 105 -1.16 6.91 5.48
N ILE A 106 -0.36 6.61 6.51
CA ILE A 106 1.10 6.45 6.38
C ILE A 106 1.44 5.33 5.38
N TRP A 107 0.73 4.20 5.46
CA TRP A 107 0.94 3.10 4.52
C TRP A 107 0.66 3.50 3.08
N LEU A 108 -0.45 4.19 2.80
CA LEU A 108 -0.78 4.65 1.44
C LEU A 108 0.31 5.58 0.88
N ILE A 109 0.92 6.42 1.72
CA ILE A 109 2.06 7.26 1.33
C ILE A 109 3.27 6.38 0.98
N VAL A 110 3.64 5.45 1.86
CA VAL A 110 4.77 4.52 1.61
C VAL A 110 4.52 3.69 0.35
N GLN A 111 3.30 3.22 0.13
CA GLN A 111 2.89 2.51 -1.07
C GLN A 111 3.03 3.38 -2.33
N GLY A 112 2.63 4.65 -2.28
CA GLY A 112 2.82 5.57 -3.41
C GLY A 112 4.30 5.72 -3.77
N PHE A 113 5.17 5.90 -2.76
CA PHE A 113 6.61 6.05 -2.98
C PHE A 113 7.29 4.77 -3.44
N VAL A 114 7.02 3.65 -2.78
CA VAL A 114 7.78 2.41 -2.93
C VAL A 114 7.12 1.44 -3.91
N GLY A 115 5.80 1.47 -4.08
CA GLY A 115 5.05 0.55 -4.92
C GLY A 115 4.57 1.14 -6.25
N ASP A 116 4.32 2.45 -6.32
CA ASP A 116 3.69 3.07 -7.50
C ASP A 116 4.66 3.93 -8.32
N PHE A 117 5.26 4.99 -7.76
CA PHE A 117 6.08 5.93 -8.54
C PHE A 117 7.27 5.26 -9.25
N GLY A 118 7.83 4.20 -8.67
CA GLY A 118 8.92 3.46 -9.29
C GLY A 118 8.49 2.58 -10.46
N TYR A 119 7.21 2.25 -10.63
CA TYR A 119 6.78 1.12 -11.44
C TYR A 119 5.78 1.53 -12.54
N CYS A 120 5.78 0.84 -13.69
CA CYS A 120 4.85 1.07 -14.82
C CYS A 120 4.72 2.53 -15.33
N GLY A 121 5.81 3.31 -15.31
CA GLY A 121 5.88 4.62 -15.97
C GLY A 121 4.79 5.61 -15.51
N LYS A 122 4.05 6.19 -16.46
CA LYS A 122 3.02 7.22 -16.19
C LYS A 122 1.86 6.69 -15.34
N LEU A 123 1.48 5.41 -15.50
CA LEU A 123 0.38 4.82 -14.74
C LEU A 123 0.73 4.74 -13.25
N GLY A 124 1.94 4.27 -12.93
CA GLY A 124 2.42 4.25 -11.54
C GLY A 124 2.56 5.64 -10.95
N VAL A 125 2.93 6.65 -11.75
CA VAL A 125 2.97 8.04 -11.26
C VAL A 125 1.59 8.55 -10.89
N VAL A 126 0.58 8.35 -11.74
CA VAL A 126 -0.79 8.77 -11.43
C VAL A 126 -1.32 8.05 -10.19
N THR A 127 -1.16 6.72 -10.13
CA THR A 127 -1.58 5.93 -8.96
C THR A 127 -0.87 6.40 -7.69
N GLY A 128 0.45 6.62 -7.75
CA GLY A 128 1.24 7.10 -6.61
C GLY A 128 0.78 8.45 -6.08
N TYR A 129 0.43 9.41 -6.94
CA TYR A 129 -0.15 10.68 -6.49
C TYR A 129 -1.49 10.49 -5.79
N VAL A 130 -2.36 9.64 -6.35
CA VAL A 130 -3.66 9.32 -5.73
C VAL A 130 -3.46 8.65 -4.37
N SER A 131 -2.51 7.71 -4.27
CA SER A 131 -2.10 7.05 -3.01
C SER A 131 -1.66 8.09 -1.97
N CYS A 132 -0.78 9.02 -2.34
CA CYS A 132 -0.29 10.06 -1.42
C CYS A 132 -1.40 11.03 -0.97
N ILE A 133 -2.26 11.49 -1.90
CA ILE A 133 -3.37 12.40 -1.57
C ILE A 133 -4.34 11.72 -0.60
N LEU A 134 -4.75 10.48 -0.89
CA LEU A 134 -5.61 9.71 0.01
C LEU A 134 -4.94 9.43 1.35
N GLY A 135 -3.64 9.16 1.35
CA GLY A 135 -2.85 9.00 2.56
C GLY A 135 -2.90 10.23 3.46
N VAL A 136 -2.69 11.42 2.89
CA VAL A 136 -2.81 12.71 3.61
C VAL A 136 -4.24 12.92 4.14
N ILE A 137 -5.27 12.63 3.33
CA ILE A 137 -6.67 12.73 3.77
C ILE A 137 -6.94 11.78 4.95
N CYS A 138 -6.43 10.55 4.91
CA CYS A 138 -6.56 9.59 6.01
C CYS A 138 -5.85 10.06 7.30
N ILE A 139 -4.68 10.69 7.17
CA ILE A 139 -3.96 11.29 8.30
C ILE A 139 -4.79 12.42 8.91
N VAL A 140 -5.32 13.34 8.09
CA VAL A 140 -6.18 14.43 8.55
C VAL A 140 -7.46 13.87 9.20
N ALA A 141 -8.10 12.87 8.59
CA ALA A 141 -9.28 12.21 9.14
C ALA A 141 -9.01 11.59 10.52
N SER A 142 -7.80 11.06 10.74
CA SER A 142 -7.38 10.53 12.03
C SER A 142 -7.27 11.60 13.11
N ALA A 143 -6.85 12.83 12.76
CA ALA A 143 -6.81 13.95 13.69
C ALA A 143 -8.20 14.39 14.18
N PHE A 144 -9.24 14.11 13.38
CA PHE A 144 -10.65 14.36 13.73
C PHE A 144 -11.37 13.16 14.35
N ASP A 145 -10.63 12.10 14.71
CA ASP A 145 -11.13 10.84 15.26
C ASP A 145 -12.23 10.20 14.38
N ILE A 146 -12.07 10.31 13.05
CA ILE A 146 -12.94 9.65 12.09
C ILE A 146 -12.52 8.18 12.00
N LYS A 147 -13.34 7.31 12.58
CA LYS A 147 -13.17 5.85 12.53
C LYS A 147 -14.10 5.22 11.49
N SER A 148 -13.61 4.21 10.78
CA SER A 148 -14.47 3.35 9.95
C SER A 148 -15.35 2.47 10.84
N THR A 149 -16.48 2.02 10.32
CA THR A 149 -17.39 1.12 11.05
C THR A 149 -16.66 -0.15 11.50
N ARG A 150 -15.72 -0.60 10.67
CA ARG A 150 -14.94 -1.82 10.86
C ARG A 150 -13.92 -1.71 11.99
N MET A 151 -13.18 -0.60 12.06
CA MET A 151 -12.25 -0.34 13.17
C MET A 151 -12.98 -0.31 14.50
N ARG A 152 -14.21 0.24 14.53
CA ARG A 152 -15.03 0.26 15.74
C ARG A 152 -15.49 -1.13 16.17
N ASN A 153 -15.84 -2.00 15.24
CA ASN A 153 -16.27 -3.36 15.59
C ASN A 153 -15.13 -4.14 16.26
N ILE A 154 -13.90 -3.99 15.77
CA ILE A 154 -12.71 -4.59 16.39
C ILE A 154 -12.45 -4.04 17.80
N GLU A 155 -12.64 -2.73 17.98
CA GLU A 155 -12.54 -2.10 19.30
C GLU A 155 -13.57 -2.68 20.29
N LYS A 156 -14.81 -2.86 19.84
CA LYS A 156 -15.88 -3.50 20.64
C LYS A 156 -15.55 -4.95 21.00
N ASP A 157 -15.08 -5.74 20.05
CA ASP A 157 -14.76 -7.16 20.27
C ASP A 157 -13.65 -7.31 21.33
N ARG A 158 -12.63 -6.44 21.31
CA ARG A 158 -11.58 -6.42 22.34
C ARG A 158 -12.10 -6.04 23.71
N CYS A 159 -13.00 -5.05 23.80
CA CYS A 159 -13.61 -4.68 25.06
C CYS A 159 -14.40 -5.85 25.66
N SER A 160 -15.16 -6.58 24.83
CA SER A 160 -15.93 -7.76 25.27
C SER A 160 -15.03 -8.87 25.82
N ILE A 161 -13.93 -9.19 25.15
CA ILE A 161 -12.96 -10.20 25.61
C ILE A 161 -12.37 -9.80 26.96
N ARG A 162 -12.02 -8.52 27.12
CA ARG A 162 -11.41 -8.02 28.37
C ARG A 162 -12.36 -8.12 29.57
N THR A 163 -13.64 -7.81 29.37
CA THR A 163 -14.66 -7.93 30.44
C THR A 163 -15.05 -9.38 30.70
N GLY A 164 -15.11 -10.23 29.67
CA GLY A 164 -15.42 -11.66 29.84
C GLY A 164 -14.33 -12.43 30.60
N GLY A 165 -13.06 -12.08 30.39
CA GLY A 165 -11.94 -12.70 31.10
C GLY A 165 -11.84 -12.35 32.59
N MET A 166 -12.42 -11.23 33.04
CA MET A 166 -12.39 -10.84 34.45
C MET A 166 -13.46 -11.57 35.29
N ASN A 167 -14.56 -12.03 34.69
CA ASN A 167 -15.61 -12.77 35.41
C ASN A 167 -15.27 -14.25 35.67
N GLY A 168 -14.15 -14.75 35.13
CA GLY A 168 -13.70 -16.14 35.32
C GLY A 168 -12.57 -16.32 36.34
N LEU A 169 -12.16 -15.26 37.04
CA LEU A 169 -11.02 -15.25 37.97
C LEU A 169 -11.42 -14.94 39.43
N SER A 170 -12.69 -15.10 39.79
CA SER A 170 -13.10 -15.18 41.20
C SER A 170 -12.89 -16.61 41.70
N PHE A 171 -11.68 -16.90 42.17
CA PHE A 171 -11.41 -18.01 43.09
C PHE A 171 -11.48 -17.52 44.53
#